data_AF-A0A1A6A741-F1
#
_entry.id   AF-A0A1A6A741-F1
#
_cell.length_a   1.000
_cell.length_b   1.000
_cell.length_c   1.000
_cell.angle_alpha   90.00
_cell.angle_beta   90.00
_cell.angle_gamma   90.00
#
_symmetry.space_group_name_H-M   'P 1'
#
loop_
_entity.id
_entity.type
_entity.pdbx_description
1 polymer ?
#
loop_
_entity_poly.entity_id
_entity_poly.type
_entity_poly.pdbx_seq_one_letter_code
_entity_poly.pdbx_strand_id
1 'polypeptide(L)'
;MMIRPTIAQATLRAITRPAAGSSIPARAILLAPALASSSRSFSSTPSILKKNKGPNVKSPKQKIRATEDDEAGANDDPGAGEVVISEVIEKTAAKIEKAVHWAKAVIFEGVERGRGRVTPALLDSVRVSLPDAPGQCHLNAVASITTKGNALYVEVWDTDATKHVESAIHQANLPGISPQKTGANTLKIPILRPTTEQRAEILRSLANTVEGAKQQIRMARTDGFKHLGGRKSNGTEEVQKLVDEASKDLDGQMVLAKKEFEKA
;
A
#
# COMPACT_ATOMS: atom_id res chain seq x y z
N MET A 1 -92.69 14.38 -0.58
CA MET A 1 -91.62 13.41 -0.89
C MET A 1 -90.39 13.79 -0.06
N MET A 2 -90.08 12.91 0.89
CA MET A 2 -88.97 13.01 1.83
C MET A 2 -87.74 12.35 1.20
N ILE A 3 -86.56 12.98 1.24
CA ILE A 3 -85.28 12.29 1.06
C ILE A 3 -84.26 12.88 2.05
N ARG A 4 -84.14 12.22 3.20
CA ARG A 4 -82.89 12.01 3.95
C ARG A 4 -82.56 10.51 3.83
N PRO A 5 -81.40 9.97 4.25
CA PRO A 5 -80.09 10.54 4.60
C PRO A 5 -78.93 9.73 3.94
N THR A 6 -77.66 10.03 4.21
CA THR A 6 -76.70 9.05 4.81
C THR A 6 -75.33 9.69 5.06
N ILE A 7 -74.98 9.82 6.33
CA ILE A 7 -73.65 10.16 6.83
C ILE A 7 -72.92 8.83 7.03
N ALA A 8 -71.83 8.60 6.30
CA ALA A 8 -70.97 7.45 6.48
C ALA A 8 -70.13 7.63 7.75
N GLN A 9 -70.48 6.90 8.82
CA GLN A 9 -69.63 6.77 10.00
C GLN A 9 -68.49 5.78 9.70
N ALA A 10 -67.26 6.28 9.64
CA ALA A 10 -66.06 5.45 9.57
C ALA A 10 -65.77 4.84 10.95
N THR A 11 -65.87 3.52 11.06
CA THR A 11 -65.52 2.78 12.27
C THR A 11 -64.00 2.64 12.37
N LEU A 12 -63.39 3.33 13.34
CA LEU A 12 -61.98 3.17 13.69
C LEU A 12 -61.79 1.78 14.34
N ARG A 13 -61.15 0.85 13.62
CA ARG A 13 -60.63 -0.39 14.22
C ARG A 13 -59.39 -0.05 15.05
N ALA A 14 -59.52 -0.14 16.37
CA ALA A 14 -58.41 -0.11 17.30
C ALA A 14 -57.51 -1.34 17.08
N ILE A 15 -56.26 -1.11 16.69
CA ILE A 15 -55.23 -2.14 16.62
C ILE A 15 -54.77 -2.40 18.06
N THR A 16 -55.01 -3.62 18.54
CA THR A 16 -54.56 -4.07 19.86
C THR A 16 -53.04 -4.28 19.85
N ARG A 17 -52.38 -3.60 20.77
CA ARG A 17 -50.94 -3.67 21.04
C ARG A 17 -50.66 -4.97 21.83
N PRO A 18 -49.83 -5.92 21.38
CA PRO A 18 -49.39 -6.99 22.26
C PRO A 18 -48.35 -6.47 23.25
N ALA A 19 -48.63 -6.70 24.53
CA ALA A 19 -47.85 -6.27 25.67
C ALA A 19 -46.50 -7.01 25.75
N ALA A 20 -45.49 -6.27 26.23
CA ALA A 20 -44.20 -6.81 26.62
C ALA A 20 -44.37 -7.83 27.75
N GLY A 21 -43.93 -9.07 27.50
CA GLY A 21 -43.83 -10.14 28.49
C GLY A 21 -42.37 -10.46 28.75
N SER A 22 -41.86 -9.97 29.87
CA SER A 22 -40.58 -10.35 30.48
C SER A 22 -40.65 -11.77 31.05
N SER A 23 -39.73 -12.66 30.69
CA SER A 23 -39.17 -13.64 31.64
C SER A 23 -37.91 -14.29 31.05
N ILE A 24 -36.75 -13.86 31.53
CA ILE A 24 -35.48 -14.57 31.38
C ILE A 24 -35.42 -15.56 32.55
N PRO A 25 -35.30 -16.88 32.34
CA PRO A 25 -35.02 -17.78 33.44
C PRO A 25 -33.54 -17.64 33.86
N ALA A 26 -33.32 -17.25 35.10
CA ALA A 26 -32.04 -17.29 35.77
C ALA A 26 -31.77 -18.69 36.35
N ARG A 27 -30.62 -19.30 35.98
CA ARG A 27 -29.81 -20.31 36.72
C ARG A 27 -28.85 -20.99 35.72
N ALA A 28 -27.60 -21.33 36.02
CA ALA A 28 -26.90 -21.45 37.29
C ALA A 28 -25.40 -21.17 37.10
N ILE A 29 -24.81 -20.47 38.07
CA ILE A 29 -23.36 -20.40 38.26
C ILE A 29 -22.91 -21.78 38.73
N LEU A 30 -22.17 -22.51 37.89
CA LEU A 30 -21.43 -23.69 38.33
C LEU A 30 -20.13 -23.24 38.99
N LEU A 31 -20.10 -23.51 40.30
CA LEU A 31 -19.00 -23.37 41.23
C LEU A 31 -17.80 -24.20 40.77
N ALA A 32 -16.63 -23.56 40.71
CA ALA A 32 -15.35 -24.22 40.49
C ALA A 32 -14.98 -25.17 41.64
N PRO A 33 -14.39 -26.36 41.37
CA PRO A 33 -13.64 -27.08 42.38
C PRO A 33 -12.17 -26.63 42.37
N ALA A 34 -11.74 -26.04 43.49
CA ALA A 34 -10.35 -25.79 43.80
C ALA A 34 -9.63 -27.11 44.09
N LEU A 35 -8.51 -27.39 43.41
CA LEU A 35 -7.57 -28.44 43.80
C LEU A 35 -6.12 -27.98 43.59
N ALA A 36 -5.44 -27.86 44.74
CA ALA A 36 -4.02 -28.05 45.02
C ALA A 36 -2.97 -27.17 44.31
N SER A 37 -2.49 -26.19 45.07
CA SER A 37 -1.21 -25.51 44.89
C SER A 37 -0.03 -26.50 45.05
N SER A 38 0.67 -26.81 43.97
CA SER A 38 2.04 -27.34 44.05
C SER A 38 3.00 -26.17 43.85
N SER A 39 3.49 -25.62 44.96
CA SER A 39 4.57 -24.64 44.97
C SER A 39 5.85 -25.30 44.48
N ARG A 40 6.23 -25.02 43.22
CA ARG A 40 7.59 -25.30 42.76
C ARG A 40 8.50 -24.19 43.23
N SER A 41 9.41 -24.54 44.13
CA SER A 41 10.48 -23.68 44.64
C SER A 41 11.39 -23.23 43.49
N PHE A 42 11.46 -21.91 43.26
CA PHE A 42 12.52 -21.33 42.43
C PHE A 42 13.85 -21.44 43.19
N SER A 43 14.70 -22.38 42.79
CA SER A 43 16.09 -22.44 43.26
C SER A 43 16.94 -21.49 42.42
N SER A 44 17.46 -20.43 43.05
CA SER A 44 18.38 -19.48 42.44
C SER A 44 19.82 -20.00 42.53
N THR A 45 20.26 -20.79 41.55
CA THR A 45 21.69 -20.93 41.22
C THR A 45 21.87 -21.13 39.71
N PRO A 46 22.66 -20.29 39.01
CA PRO A 46 22.98 -20.54 37.60
C PRO A 46 24.05 -21.63 37.50
N SER A 47 23.72 -22.74 36.84
CA SER A 47 24.69 -23.79 36.50
C SER A 47 25.55 -23.35 35.31
N ILE A 48 26.85 -23.22 35.54
CA ILE A 48 27.87 -22.97 34.51
C ILE A 48 27.90 -24.18 33.55
N LEU A 49 27.45 -23.98 32.30
CA LEU A 49 27.67 -24.95 31.22
C LEU A 49 28.96 -24.62 30.46
N LYS A 50 29.94 -25.52 30.61
CA LYS A 50 31.10 -25.67 29.72
C LYS A 50 30.64 -25.95 28.28
N LYS A 51 31.17 -25.15 27.35
CA LYS A 51 30.96 -25.27 25.91
C LYS A 51 31.79 -26.42 25.33
N ASN A 52 31.16 -27.59 25.15
CA ASN A 52 31.72 -28.67 24.34
C ASN A 52 31.36 -28.46 22.87
N LYS A 53 32.38 -28.46 22.03
CA LYS A 53 32.33 -28.22 20.58
C LYS A 53 32.11 -29.56 19.86
N GLY A 54 30.88 -29.83 19.43
CA GLY A 54 30.51 -30.90 18.49
C GLY A 54 30.12 -30.32 17.12
N PRO A 55 30.26 -31.09 16.03
CA PRO A 55 30.30 -30.55 14.67
C PRO A 55 28.91 -30.26 14.12
N ASN A 56 28.72 -29.07 13.56
CA ASN A 56 27.48 -28.65 12.89
C ASN A 56 27.59 -28.98 11.39
N VAL A 57 26.73 -29.89 10.92
CA VAL A 57 26.57 -30.29 9.53
C VAL A 57 25.86 -29.17 8.76
N LYS A 58 26.57 -28.54 7.81
CA LYS A 58 25.99 -27.58 6.84
C LYS A 58 25.66 -28.30 5.53
N SER A 59 24.47 -28.04 5.01
CA SER A 59 23.96 -28.49 3.71
C SER A 59 24.84 -28.00 2.54
N PRO A 60 24.90 -28.73 1.40
CA PRO A 60 25.92 -28.52 0.38
C PRO A 60 25.58 -27.36 -0.56
N LYS A 61 26.45 -26.35 -0.60
CA LYS A 61 26.58 -25.41 -1.73
C LYS A 61 27.36 -26.12 -2.83
N GLN A 62 26.79 -26.19 -4.03
CA GLN A 62 27.44 -26.78 -5.20
C GLN A 62 28.74 -26.05 -5.52
N LYS A 63 29.83 -26.83 -5.53
CA LYS A 63 31.19 -26.46 -5.90
C LYS A 63 31.38 -26.93 -7.35
N ILE A 64 31.32 -26.00 -8.30
CA ILE A 64 31.83 -26.26 -9.66
C ILE A 64 33.34 -26.04 -9.59
N ARG A 65 34.08 -27.07 -10.00
CA ARG A 65 35.54 -27.18 -9.95
C ARG A 65 36.19 -26.17 -10.90
N ALA A 66 37.20 -25.48 -10.39
CA ALA A 66 38.27 -24.94 -11.20
C ALA A 66 39.04 -26.10 -11.85
N THR A 67 39.24 -25.98 -13.15
CA THR A 67 40.32 -26.65 -13.88
C THR A 67 41.16 -25.49 -14.38
N GLU A 68 42.38 -25.39 -13.87
CA GLU A 68 43.38 -24.41 -14.29
C GLU A 68 44.08 -24.95 -15.55
N ASP A 69 44.63 -24.00 -16.31
CA ASP A 69 45.56 -24.14 -17.43
C ASP A 69 44.94 -24.31 -18.83
N ASP A 70 44.76 -23.20 -19.56
CA ASP A 70 45.55 -22.91 -20.77
C ASP A 70 45.17 -21.55 -21.43
N GLU A 71 46.22 -20.85 -21.87
CA GLU A 71 46.31 -19.64 -22.67
C GLU A 71 45.89 -18.26 -22.12
N ALA A 72 46.96 -17.52 -21.77
CA ALA A 72 47.07 -16.08 -21.77
C ALA A 72 46.61 -15.44 -23.09
N GLY A 73 45.37 -14.96 -23.11
CA GLY A 73 44.92 -13.87 -23.98
C GLY A 73 44.94 -12.57 -23.19
N ALA A 74 46.14 -12.01 -22.99
CA ALA A 74 46.33 -10.65 -22.48
C ALA A 74 45.68 -9.65 -23.46
N ASN A 75 44.43 -9.29 -23.19
CA ASN A 75 43.92 -7.98 -23.58
C ASN A 75 43.91 -7.12 -22.31
N ASP A 76 45.11 -6.86 -21.80
CA ASP A 76 45.39 -5.62 -21.08
C ASP A 76 45.24 -4.49 -22.11
N ASP A 77 44.00 -4.06 -22.37
CA ASP A 77 43.76 -2.79 -23.03
C ASP A 77 44.14 -1.68 -22.03
N PRO A 78 45.26 -0.96 -22.25
CA PRO A 78 45.79 -0.01 -21.28
C PRO A 78 45.05 1.33 -21.48
N GLY A 79 43.76 1.34 -21.13
CA GLY A 79 42.89 2.51 -21.13
C GLY A 79 42.08 2.69 -19.84
N ALA A 80 42.23 1.80 -18.85
CA ALA A 80 41.39 1.71 -17.65
C ALA A 80 41.85 2.61 -16.47
N GLY A 81 42.52 3.74 -16.75
CA GLY A 81 43.06 4.67 -15.74
C GLY A 81 42.14 5.84 -15.38
N GLU A 82 41.03 6.00 -16.08
CA GLU A 82 40.05 7.07 -15.87
C GLU A 82 38.67 6.45 -16.12
N VAL A 83 38.08 5.83 -15.09
CA VAL A 83 36.64 5.55 -15.11
C VAL A 83 35.98 6.90 -15.36
N VAL A 84 35.46 7.10 -16.57
CA VAL A 84 35.05 8.42 -17.07
C VAL A 84 34.12 9.03 -16.03
N ILE A 85 34.62 10.04 -15.32
CA ILE A 85 33.93 10.63 -14.15
C ILE A 85 32.52 11.06 -14.55
N SER A 86 32.36 11.52 -15.80
CA SER A 86 31.06 11.86 -16.39
C SER A 86 30.09 10.68 -16.45
N GLU A 87 30.51 9.47 -16.83
CA GLU A 87 29.60 8.31 -16.88
C GLU A 87 29.06 7.94 -15.49
N VAL A 88 29.90 8.05 -14.46
CA VAL A 88 29.48 7.77 -13.08
C VAL A 88 28.47 8.81 -12.61
N ILE A 89 28.69 10.07 -12.97
CA ILE A 89 27.76 11.18 -12.68
C ILE A 89 26.44 10.97 -13.40
N GLU A 90 26.44 10.65 -14.69
CA GLU A 90 25.22 10.37 -15.47
C GLU A 90 24.42 9.18 -14.90
N LYS A 91 25.10 8.08 -14.57
CA LYS A 91 24.47 6.91 -13.92
C LYS A 91 23.86 7.28 -12.57
N THR A 92 24.51 8.17 -11.82
CA THR A 92 24.02 8.64 -10.51
C THR A 92 22.85 9.59 -10.67
N ALA A 93 22.93 10.53 -11.62
CA ALA A 93 21.86 11.45 -12.00
C ALA A 93 20.60 10.69 -12.42
N ALA A 94 20.73 9.69 -13.31
CA ALA A 94 19.61 8.87 -13.75
C ALA A 94 18.93 8.11 -12.59
N LYS A 95 19.68 7.67 -11.57
CA LYS A 95 19.09 7.05 -10.36
C LYS A 95 18.35 8.08 -9.51
N ILE A 96 18.92 9.28 -9.34
CA ILE A 96 18.28 10.38 -8.61
C ILE A 96 17.00 10.82 -9.32
N GLU A 97 17.03 11.02 -10.63
CA GLU A 97 15.87 11.39 -11.44
C GLU A 97 14.74 10.37 -11.35
N LYS A 98 15.06 9.06 -11.39
CA LYS A 98 14.06 8.00 -11.18
C LYS A 98 13.40 8.10 -9.81
N ALA A 99 14.18 8.35 -8.76
CA ALA A 99 13.66 8.52 -7.41
C ALA A 99 12.77 9.76 -7.29
N VAL A 100 13.19 10.89 -7.88
CA VAL A 100 12.42 12.13 -7.91
C VAL A 100 11.15 11.99 -8.73
N HIS A 101 11.20 11.35 -9.89
CA HIS A 101 10.04 11.09 -10.75
C HIS A 101 9.00 10.24 -10.03
N TRP A 102 9.43 9.14 -9.39
CA TRP A 102 8.55 8.31 -8.57
C TRP A 102 7.87 9.12 -7.47
N ALA A 103 8.62 9.93 -6.72
CA ALA A 103 8.06 10.75 -5.65
C ALA A 103 7.07 11.80 -6.18
N LYS A 104 7.40 12.47 -7.30
CA LYS A 104 6.51 13.44 -7.96
C LYS A 104 5.19 12.78 -8.41
N ALA A 105 5.25 11.57 -8.96
CA ALA A 105 4.05 10.82 -9.36
C ALA A 105 3.14 10.50 -8.16
N VAL A 106 3.71 10.01 -7.05
CA VAL A 106 2.93 9.68 -5.85
C VAL A 106 2.35 10.94 -5.19
N ILE A 107 3.11 12.04 -5.13
CA ILE A 107 2.62 13.32 -4.61
C ILE A 107 1.45 13.84 -5.46
N PHE A 108 1.57 13.79 -6.78
CA PHE A 108 0.50 14.21 -7.68
C PHE A 108 -0.79 13.40 -7.45
N GLU A 109 -0.68 12.07 -7.38
CA GLU A 109 -1.83 11.22 -7.09
C GLU A 109 -2.46 11.52 -5.71
N GLY A 110 -1.63 11.73 -4.69
CA GLY A 110 -2.09 12.07 -3.35
C GLY A 110 -2.80 13.43 -3.27
N VAL A 111 -2.32 14.44 -4.00
CA VAL A 111 -2.94 15.76 -4.08
C VAL A 111 -4.30 15.68 -4.80
N GLU A 112 -4.38 14.96 -5.90
CA GLU A 112 -5.66 14.79 -6.61
C GLU A 112 -6.69 14.05 -5.75
N ARG A 113 -6.26 13.03 -5.01
CA ARG A 113 -7.10 12.34 -4.00
C ARG A 113 -7.57 13.31 -2.91
N GLY A 114 -6.67 14.17 -2.43
CA GLY A 114 -6.96 15.21 -1.43
C GLY A 114 -8.01 16.23 -1.88
N ARG A 115 -7.96 16.61 -3.16
CA ARG A 115 -8.97 17.50 -3.79
C ARG A 115 -10.30 16.80 -4.04
N GLY A 116 -10.38 15.49 -3.83
CA GLY A 116 -11.56 14.67 -4.13
C GLY A 116 -11.76 14.44 -5.62
N ARG A 117 -10.69 14.59 -6.43
CA ARG A 117 -10.73 14.18 -7.84
C ARG A 117 -10.53 12.69 -7.95
N VAL A 118 -11.27 12.13 -8.89
CA VAL A 118 -11.36 10.71 -9.09
C VAL A 118 -10.52 10.33 -10.30
N THR A 119 -9.47 9.53 -10.05
CA THR A 119 -8.60 8.98 -11.08
C THR A 119 -8.76 7.45 -11.14
N PRO A 120 -8.65 6.83 -12.33
CA PRO A 120 -8.71 5.37 -12.46
C PRO A 120 -7.58 4.65 -11.69
N ALA A 121 -6.45 5.33 -11.49
CA ALA A 121 -5.28 4.82 -10.77
C ALA A 121 -5.61 4.35 -9.33
N LEU A 122 -6.69 4.87 -8.73
CA LEU A 122 -7.14 4.47 -7.41
C LEU A 122 -7.44 2.96 -7.29
N LEU A 123 -7.80 2.31 -8.40
CA LEU A 123 -8.13 0.89 -8.43
C LEU A 123 -6.97 0.00 -8.90
N ASP A 124 -5.78 0.55 -9.13
CA ASP A 124 -4.63 -0.21 -9.65
C ASP A 124 -4.03 -1.18 -8.62
N SER A 125 -4.25 -0.93 -7.33
CA SER A 125 -3.88 -1.85 -6.24
C SER A 125 -4.82 -3.06 -6.12
N VAL A 126 -6.01 -3.01 -6.73
CA VAL A 126 -7.00 -4.08 -6.63
C VAL A 126 -6.54 -5.30 -7.42
N ARG A 127 -6.67 -6.47 -6.80
CA ARG A 127 -6.33 -7.77 -7.38
C ARG A 127 -7.58 -8.65 -7.38
N VAL A 128 -7.96 -9.12 -8.56
CA VAL A 128 -9.17 -9.93 -8.75
C VAL A 128 -8.78 -11.40 -8.85
N SER A 129 -9.43 -12.24 -8.05
CA SER A 129 -9.32 -13.70 -8.16
C SER A 129 -10.48 -14.21 -9.02
N LEU A 130 -10.17 -14.68 -10.22
CA LEU A 130 -11.13 -15.34 -11.10
C LEU A 130 -11.14 -16.85 -10.83
N PRO A 131 -12.28 -17.54 -10.98
CA PRO A 131 -12.36 -18.98 -10.81
C PRO A 131 -11.64 -19.74 -11.95
N ASP A 132 -11.60 -19.18 -13.16
CA ASP A 132 -11.05 -19.84 -14.35
C ASP A 132 -9.54 -19.67 -14.53
N ALA A 133 -8.92 -18.77 -13.75
CA ALA A 133 -7.50 -18.49 -13.82
C ALA A 133 -6.81 -18.82 -12.47
N PRO A 134 -5.75 -19.66 -12.46
CA PRO A 134 -4.98 -19.89 -11.25
C PRO A 134 -4.15 -18.64 -10.92
N GLY A 135 -4.70 -17.74 -10.11
CA GLY A 135 -3.98 -16.58 -9.59
C GLY A 135 -4.82 -15.31 -9.42
N GLN A 136 -4.14 -14.25 -9.00
CA GLN A 136 -4.71 -12.91 -8.89
C GLN A 136 -4.32 -12.09 -10.12
N CYS A 137 -5.31 -11.52 -10.80
CA CYS A 137 -5.12 -10.64 -11.96
C CYS A 137 -5.37 -9.18 -11.59
N HIS A 138 -4.80 -8.26 -12.38
CA HIS A 138 -5.05 -6.83 -12.22
C HIS A 138 -6.46 -6.48 -12.71
N LEU A 139 -7.13 -5.52 -12.05
CA LEU A 139 -8.47 -5.10 -12.44
C LEU A 139 -8.55 -4.60 -13.89
N ASN A 140 -7.51 -3.88 -14.35
CA ASN A 140 -7.43 -3.34 -15.71
C ASN A 140 -7.44 -4.42 -16.81
N ALA A 141 -7.11 -5.66 -16.47
CA ALA A 141 -7.10 -6.79 -17.41
C ALA A 141 -8.45 -7.52 -17.50
N VAL A 142 -9.41 -7.18 -16.64
CA VAL A 142 -10.73 -7.82 -16.57
C VAL A 142 -11.86 -6.81 -16.84
N ALA A 143 -11.58 -5.53 -16.63
CA ALA A 143 -12.55 -4.46 -16.75
C ALA A 143 -11.95 -3.17 -17.31
N SER A 144 -12.79 -2.39 -17.98
CA SER A 144 -12.50 -1.01 -18.38
C SER A 144 -12.97 -0.04 -17.30
N ILE A 145 -12.13 0.94 -16.95
CA ILE A 145 -12.41 1.91 -15.88
C ILE A 145 -12.60 3.29 -16.52
N THR A 146 -13.79 3.87 -16.34
CA THR A 146 -14.13 5.21 -16.83
C THR A 146 -14.46 6.13 -15.66
N THR A 147 -14.07 7.39 -15.73
CA THR A 147 -14.41 8.41 -14.73
C THR A 147 -15.58 9.26 -15.20
N LYS A 148 -16.62 9.42 -14.37
CA LYS A 148 -17.73 10.35 -14.65
C LYS A 148 -18.07 11.11 -13.37
N GLY A 149 -17.68 12.39 -13.32
CA GLY A 149 -17.82 13.23 -12.13
C GLY A 149 -17.02 12.68 -10.95
N ASN A 150 -17.68 12.49 -9.80
CA ASN A 150 -17.06 11.95 -8.58
C ASN A 150 -17.26 10.43 -8.43
N ALA A 151 -17.54 9.72 -9.52
CA ALA A 151 -17.73 8.27 -9.49
C ALA A 151 -16.87 7.57 -10.55
N LEU A 152 -16.33 6.41 -10.19
CA LEU A 152 -15.73 5.47 -11.13
C LEU A 152 -16.81 4.52 -11.64
N TYR A 153 -16.79 4.29 -12.95
CA TYR A 153 -17.59 3.27 -13.60
C TYR A 153 -16.63 2.18 -14.07
N VAL A 154 -16.79 0.98 -13.52
CA VAL A 154 -16.02 -0.20 -13.89
C VAL A 154 -16.92 -1.08 -14.73
N GLU A 155 -16.59 -1.23 -16.01
CA GLU A 155 -17.29 -2.06 -16.97
C GLU A 155 -16.52 -3.36 -17.14
N VAL A 156 -17.06 -4.44 -16.58
CA VAL A 156 -16.45 -5.77 -16.63
C VAL A 156 -16.78 -6.40 -17.98
N TRP A 157 -15.78 -7.02 -18.62
CA TRP A 157 -15.98 -7.63 -19.94
C TRP A 157 -16.81 -8.91 -19.88
N ASP A 158 -16.70 -9.65 -18.76
CA ASP A 158 -17.46 -10.87 -18.49
C ASP A 158 -18.46 -10.66 -17.34
N THR A 159 -19.73 -11.03 -17.58
CA THR A 159 -20.83 -10.93 -16.60
C THR A 159 -20.56 -11.79 -15.37
N ASP A 160 -19.98 -12.96 -15.57
CA ASP A 160 -19.81 -13.97 -14.51
C ASP A 160 -18.70 -13.54 -13.54
N ALA A 161 -17.69 -12.84 -14.06
CA ALA A 161 -16.61 -12.23 -13.28
C ALA A 161 -17.06 -11.06 -12.40
N THR A 162 -18.23 -10.46 -12.64
CA THR A 162 -18.69 -9.23 -11.95
C THR A 162 -18.76 -9.39 -10.43
N LYS A 163 -19.18 -10.57 -9.94
CA LYS A 163 -19.24 -10.87 -8.49
C LYS A 163 -17.84 -10.96 -7.87
N HIS A 164 -16.88 -11.51 -8.61
CA HIS A 164 -15.49 -11.63 -8.17
C HIS A 164 -14.81 -10.27 -8.12
N VAL A 165 -15.08 -9.40 -9.10
CA VAL A 165 -14.59 -8.02 -9.12
C VAL A 165 -15.13 -7.21 -7.96
N GLU A 166 -16.44 -7.28 -7.69
CA GLU A 166 -17.06 -6.62 -6.53
C GLU A 166 -16.43 -7.07 -5.21
N SER A 167 -16.26 -8.39 -5.02
CA SER A 167 -15.61 -8.94 -3.83
C SER A 167 -14.16 -8.48 -3.70
N ALA A 168 -13.41 -8.44 -4.79
CA ALA A 168 -12.02 -7.98 -4.80
C ALA A 168 -11.89 -6.50 -4.40
N ILE A 169 -12.80 -5.64 -4.85
CA ILE A 169 -12.82 -4.21 -4.47
C ILE A 169 -13.12 -4.08 -2.97
N HIS A 170 -14.03 -4.88 -2.42
CA HIS A 170 -14.28 -4.90 -0.97
C HIS A 170 -13.07 -5.43 -0.18
N GLN A 171 -12.40 -6.49 -0.66
CA GLN A 171 -11.21 -7.05 -0.03
C GLN A 171 -10.01 -6.09 -0.03
N ALA A 172 -9.90 -5.25 -1.07
CA ALA A 172 -8.87 -4.22 -1.14
C ALA A 172 -9.02 -3.12 -0.07
N ASN A 173 -10.16 -3.06 0.64
CA ASN A 173 -10.41 -2.16 1.77
C ASN A 173 -10.00 -0.70 1.50
N LEU A 174 -10.29 -0.22 0.28
CA LEU A 174 -10.02 1.17 -0.07
C LEU A 174 -10.87 2.12 0.80
N PRO A 175 -10.30 3.21 1.33
CA PRO A 175 -10.96 4.05 2.31
C PRO A 175 -12.23 4.70 1.75
N GLY A 176 -13.38 4.37 2.33
CA GLY A 176 -14.67 4.99 2.01
C GLY A 176 -15.29 4.58 0.68
N ILE A 177 -14.86 3.46 0.09
CA ILE A 177 -15.29 3.02 -1.22
C ILE A 177 -16.18 1.77 -1.11
N SER A 178 -17.39 1.85 -1.67
CA SER A 178 -18.29 0.69 -1.79
C SER A 178 -18.85 0.59 -3.22
N PRO A 179 -18.57 -0.50 -3.95
CA PRO A 179 -19.14 -0.71 -5.28
C PRO A 179 -20.67 -0.90 -5.23
N GLN A 180 -21.36 -0.27 -6.17
CA GLN A 180 -22.81 -0.41 -6.38
C GLN A 180 -23.06 -0.97 -7.78
N LYS A 181 -23.77 -2.08 -7.87
CA LYS A 181 -24.22 -2.63 -9.16
C LYS A 181 -25.31 -1.74 -9.75
N THR A 182 -25.06 -1.19 -10.94
CA THR A 182 -26.07 -0.41 -11.69
C THR A 182 -26.64 -1.19 -12.87
N GLY A 183 -25.94 -2.23 -13.33
CA GLY A 183 -26.36 -3.12 -14.42
C GLY A 183 -25.70 -4.49 -14.29
N ALA A 184 -25.88 -5.36 -15.28
CA ALA A 184 -25.32 -6.71 -15.26
C ALA A 184 -23.78 -6.72 -15.28
N ASN A 185 -23.16 -5.77 -15.99
CA ASN A 185 -21.71 -5.74 -16.24
C ASN A 185 -21.03 -4.47 -15.69
N THR A 186 -21.82 -3.54 -15.13
CA THR A 186 -21.33 -2.20 -14.74
C THR A 186 -21.43 -2.00 -13.24
N LEU A 187 -20.29 -1.69 -12.64
CA LEU A 187 -20.15 -1.32 -11.22
C LEU A 187 -19.90 0.18 -11.12
N LYS A 188 -20.73 0.86 -10.35
CA LYS A 188 -20.58 2.28 -10.01
C LYS A 188 -19.95 2.39 -8.62
N ILE A 189 -18.86 3.12 -8.54
CA ILE A 189 -18.13 3.35 -7.30
C ILE A 189 -18.19 4.86 -6.99
N PRO A 190 -19.10 5.31 -6.11
CA PRO A 190 -19.16 6.70 -5.69
C PRO A 190 -17.98 7.00 -4.76
N ILE A 191 -17.23 8.05 -5.06
CA ILE A 191 -16.16 8.54 -4.19
C ILE A 191 -16.65 9.83 -3.54
N LEU A 192 -16.74 9.79 -2.21
CA LEU A 192 -17.02 10.99 -1.43
C LEU A 192 -15.78 11.86 -1.35
N ARG A 193 -15.99 13.16 -1.19
CA ARG A 193 -14.86 14.06 -0.92
C ARG A 193 -14.24 13.70 0.43
N PRO A 194 -12.90 13.72 0.53
CA PRO A 194 -12.23 13.32 1.75
C PRO A 194 -12.52 14.31 2.87
N THR A 195 -12.73 13.78 4.08
CA THR A 195 -12.88 14.59 5.31
C THR A 195 -11.54 15.23 5.70
N THR A 196 -11.59 16.20 6.62
CA THR A 196 -10.39 16.86 7.16
C THR A 196 -9.40 15.86 7.78
N GLU A 197 -9.90 14.84 8.48
CA GLU A 197 -9.09 13.77 9.07
C GLU A 197 -8.39 12.93 7.99
N GLN A 198 -9.13 12.52 6.95
CA GLN A 198 -8.56 11.76 5.83
C GLN A 198 -7.50 12.57 5.04
N ARG A 199 -7.70 13.88 4.88
CA ARG A 199 -6.68 14.76 4.27
C ARG A 199 -5.40 14.79 5.11
N ALA A 200 -5.53 14.84 6.44
CA ALA A 200 -4.37 14.79 7.34
C ALA A 200 -3.62 13.45 7.23
N GLU A 201 -4.33 12.33 7.08
CA GLU A 201 -3.72 11.02 6.84
C GLU A 201 -2.98 10.95 5.51
N ILE A 202 -3.57 11.47 4.43
CA ILE A 202 -2.92 11.55 3.11
C ILE A 202 -1.63 12.39 3.23
N LEU A 203 -1.68 13.55 3.90
CA LEU A 203 -0.50 14.38 4.11
C LEU A 203 0.61 13.66 4.89
N ARG A 204 0.27 12.87 5.92
CA ARG A 204 1.26 12.04 6.64
C ARG A 204 1.86 10.97 5.74
N SER A 205 1.05 10.30 4.94
CA SER A 205 1.52 9.30 3.96
C SER A 205 2.46 9.91 2.92
N LEU A 206 2.12 11.11 2.41
CA LEU A 206 2.96 11.84 1.46
C LEU A 206 4.30 12.26 2.10
N ALA A 207 4.30 12.72 3.35
CA ALA A 207 5.53 13.02 4.07
C ALA A 207 6.44 11.80 4.19
N ASN A 208 5.89 10.64 4.55
CA ASN A 208 6.66 9.38 4.61
C ASN A 208 7.24 8.99 3.24
N THR A 209 6.47 9.21 2.17
CA THR A 209 6.91 8.93 0.78
C THR A 209 8.10 9.81 0.40
N VAL A 210 8.07 11.09 0.75
CA VAL A 210 9.17 12.03 0.47
C VAL A 210 10.41 11.69 1.27
N GLU A 211 10.28 11.31 2.54
CA GLU A 211 11.42 10.83 3.32
C GLU A 211 12.02 9.54 2.73
N GLY A 212 11.18 8.63 2.23
CA GLY A 212 11.61 7.46 1.45
C GLY A 212 12.40 7.85 0.20
N ALA A 213 11.93 8.83 -0.57
CA ALA A 213 12.61 9.32 -1.77
C ALA A 213 13.96 9.97 -1.43
N LYS A 214 14.01 10.80 -0.39
CA LYS A 214 15.26 11.41 0.12
C LYS A 214 16.27 10.35 0.54
N GLN A 215 15.81 9.27 1.17
CA GLN A 215 16.68 8.16 1.52
C GLN A 215 17.27 7.48 0.27
N GLN A 216 16.48 7.27 -0.77
CA GLN A 216 16.97 6.73 -2.05
C GLN A 216 18.00 7.65 -2.72
N ILE A 217 17.77 8.97 -2.71
CA ILE A 217 18.74 9.96 -3.22
C ILE A 217 20.06 9.88 -2.46
N ARG A 218 20.01 9.75 -1.12
CA ARG A 218 21.22 9.60 -0.28
C ARG A 218 21.97 8.30 -0.55
N MET A 219 21.23 7.21 -0.82
CA MET A 219 21.82 5.94 -1.24
C MET A 219 22.50 6.07 -2.60
N ALA A 220 21.83 6.67 -3.58
CA ALA A 220 22.40 6.93 -4.91
C ALA A 220 23.69 7.76 -4.84
N ARG A 221 23.72 8.81 -4.00
CA ARG A 221 24.93 9.59 -3.72
C ARG A 221 26.06 8.72 -3.17
N THR A 222 25.75 7.89 -2.17
CA THR A 222 26.74 7.05 -1.50
C THR A 222 27.33 6.03 -2.46
N ASP A 223 26.52 5.49 -3.37
CA ASP A 223 26.98 4.59 -4.42
C ASP A 223 27.81 5.32 -5.46
N GLY A 224 27.40 6.53 -5.89
CA GLY A 224 28.20 7.40 -6.75
C GLY A 224 29.59 7.68 -6.17
N PHE A 225 29.69 8.02 -4.88
CA PHE A 225 30.98 8.24 -4.21
C PHE A 225 31.85 6.98 -4.12
N LYS A 226 31.27 5.79 -3.99
CA LYS A 226 32.04 4.53 -4.05
C LYS A 226 32.64 4.31 -5.42
N HIS A 227 31.87 4.57 -6.48
CA HIS A 227 32.34 4.43 -7.87
C HIS A 227 33.40 5.47 -8.25
N LEU A 228 33.36 6.66 -7.65
CA LEU A 228 34.38 7.71 -7.82
C LEU A 228 35.64 7.49 -6.96
N GLY A 229 35.75 6.39 -6.20
CA GLY A 229 36.94 6.10 -5.37
C GLY A 229 36.98 6.82 -4.02
N GLY A 230 35.90 7.46 -3.58
CA GLY A 230 35.76 8.04 -2.23
C GLY A 230 35.17 9.45 -2.19
N ARG A 231 35.24 10.10 -1.02
CA ARG A 231 34.66 11.44 -0.76
C ARG A 231 35.56 12.61 -1.16
N LYS A 232 36.78 12.37 -1.66
CA LYS A 232 37.77 13.40 -2.00
C LYS A 232 38.25 13.34 -3.45
N SER A 233 37.56 12.59 -4.29
CA SER A 233 37.87 12.51 -5.71
C SER A 233 37.18 13.62 -6.51
N ASN A 234 37.75 13.91 -7.67
CA ASN A 234 37.18 14.84 -8.64
C ASN A 234 35.77 14.37 -9.05
N GLY A 235 34.80 15.28 -9.11
CA GLY A 235 33.39 14.98 -9.45
C GLY A 235 32.43 14.78 -8.26
N THR A 236 32.95 14.68 -7.03
CA THR A 236 32.10 14.55 -5.83
C THR A 236 31.24 15.80 -5.56
N GLU A 237 31.74 16.98 -5.91
CA GLU A 237 31.00 18.25 -5.80
C GLU A 237 29.78 18.32 -6.72
N GLU A 238 29.90 17.79 -7.94
CA GLU A 238 28.81 17.77 -8.92
C GLU A 238 27.69 16.83 -8.48
N VAL A 239 28.04 15.63 -8.03
CA VAL A 239 27.06 14.68 -7.45
C VAL A 239 26.37 15.30 -6.24
N GLN A 240 27.10 16.04 -5.40
CA GLN A 240 26.52 16.71 -4.24
C GLN A 240 25.54 17.82 -4.65
N LYS A 241 25.87 18.63 -5.67
CA LYS A 241 24.95 19.64 -6.22
C LYS A 241 23.65 19.02 -6.74
N LEU A 242 23.73 17.94 -7.52
CA LEU A 242 22.55 17.22 -8.03
C LEU A 242 21.64 16.72 -6.91
N VAL A 243 22.23 16.20 -5.82
CA VAL A 243 21.49 15.73 -4.65
C VAL A 243 20.80 16.88 -3.92
N ASP A 244 21.49 18.01 -3.77
CA ASP A 244 20.95 19.18 -3.07
C ASP A 244 19.81 19.83 -3.87
N GLU A 245 19.94 19.91 -5.20
CA GLU A 245 18.87 20.35 -6.10
C GLU A 245 17.66 19.41 -6.04
N ALA A 246 17.87 18.10 -6.19
CA ALA A 246 16.80 17.11 -6.10
C ALA A 246 16.08 17.13 -4.74
N SER A 247 16.81 17.38 -3.65
CA SER A 247 16.23 17.48 -2.30
C SER A 247 15.37 18.73 -2.16
N LYS A 248 15.85 19.89 -2.66
CA LYS A 248 15.08 21.15 -2.67
C LYS A 248 13.83 21.03 -3.52
N ASP A 249 13.92 20.37 -4.68
CA ASP A 249 12.79 20.09 -5.56
C ASP A 249 11.69 19.32 -4.83
N LEU A 250 12.04 18.23 -4.13
CA LEU A 250 11.07 17.43 -3.37
C LEU A 250 10.43 18.22 -2.22
N ASP A 251 11.22 19.03 -1.50
CA ASP A 251 10.69 19.89 -0.44
C ASP A 251 9.74 20.96 -1.00
N GLY A 252 10.08 21.55 -2.15
CA GLY A 252 9.21 22.48 -2.88
C GLY A 252 7.88 21.85 -3.28
N GLN A 253 7.91 20.63 -3.83
CA GLN A 253 6.69 19.89 -4.18
C GLN A 253 5.81 19.62 -2.96
N MET A 254 6.40 19.32 -1.79
CA MET A 254 5.63 19.13 -0.56
C MET A 254 4.97 20.40 -0.05
N VAL A 255 5.63 21.55 -0.17
CA VAL A 255 5.02 22.83 0.19
C VAL A 255 3.86 23.17 -0.75
N LEU A 256 4.04 22.94 -2.06
CA LEU A 256 2.96 23.12 -3.04
C LEU A 256 1.78 22.20 -2.73
N ALA A 257 2.04 20.92 -2.45
CA ALA A 257 1.01 19.97 -2.07
C ALA A 257 0.21 20.48 -0.87
N LYS A 258 0.88 20.86 0.24
CA LYS A 258 0.21 21.40 1.44
C LYS A 258 -0.69 22.60 1.14
N LYS A 259 -0.23 23.55 0.34
CA LYS A 259 -1.03 24.71 -0.10
C LYS A 259 -2.28 24.28 -0.86
N GLU A 260 -2.18 23.24 -1.69
CA GLU A 260 -3.34 22.71 -2.42
C GLU A 260 -4.33 21.98 -1.51
N PHE A 261 -3.88 21.35 -0.42
CA PHE A 261 -4.77 20.77 0.59
C PHE A 261 -5.50 21.82 1.43
N GLU A 262 -4.89 23.00 1.66
CA GLU A 262 -5.51 24.11 2.40
C GLU A 262 -6.57 24.85 1.57
N LYS A 263 -6.41 24.91 0.24
CA LYS A 263 -7.38 25.55 -0.66
C LYS A 263 -8.63 24.70 -0.91
N ALA A 264 -8.54 23.38 -0.74
CA ALA A 264 -9.60 22.40 -1.04
C ALA A 264 -10.53 22.16 0.14
#